data_AF-A0AA85FCK6-F1
#
_entry.id   AF-A0AA85FCK6-F1
#
_cell.length_a   1.000
_cell.length_b   1.000
_cell.length_c   1.000
_cell.angle_alpha   90.00
_cell.angle_beta   90.00
_cell.angle_gamma   90.00
#
_symmetry.space_group_name_H-M   'P 1'
#
loop_
_entity.id
_entity.type
_entity.pdbx_description
1 polymer ?
#
loop_
_entity_poly.entity_id
_entity_poly.type
_entity_poly.pdbx_seq_one_letter_code
_entity_poly.pdbx_strand_id
1 'polypeptide(L)'
;MEMLLLRRLYFPVRCYTGSLQYLQKALASSVGVFNSGDYMREGSEINEPDVLYKKLVITVKGHEPMVLKSYETFVKQVCDNLSIALKSETRNRPTFFRLSMNKSPFIYKKQQRQYEFRTHYQYFTVDHITGCTADVFLEYIQRNLPEGVAMEVVKHRLERLPEHL
;
A
#
# COMPACT_ATOMS: atom_id res chain seq x y z
N MET A 1 -33.25 28.86 -13.70
CA MET A 1 -32.38 28.17 -14.67
C MET A 1 -30.97 28.40 -14.16
N GLU A 2 -30.24 27.45 -13.58
CA GLU A 2 -30.08 26.04 -13.90
C GLU A 2 -29.64 25.36 -12.59
N MET A 3 -30.29 24.25 -12.27
CA MET A 3 -30.09 23.46 -11.06
C MET A 3 -29.20 22.26 -11.40
N LEU A 4 -28.35 21.84 -10.44
CA LEU A 4 -27.66 20.53 -10.35
C LEU A 4 -26.40 20.43 -11.22
N LEU A 5 -25.21 20.13 -10.70
CA LEU A 5 -24.85 18.88 -10.02
C LEU A 5 -23.66 19.08 -9.07
N LEU A 6 -23.93 19.05 -7.77
CA LEU A 6 -22.92 18.78 -6.74
C LEU A 6 -22.58 17.29 -6.77
N ARG A 7 -21.41 16.93 -7.34
CA ARG A 7 -20.79 15.61 -7.10
C ARG A 7 -20.20 15.58 -5.70
N ARG A 8 -21.09 15.21 -4.79
CA ARG A 8 -20.90 14.69 -3.44
C ARG A 8 -19.82 13.60 -3.43
N LEU A 9 -18.58 13.94 -3.06
CA LEU A 9 -17.59 12.94 -2.63
C LEU A 9 -17.93 12.55 -1.18
N TYR A 10 -18.97 11.72 -1.06
CA TYR A 10 -19.21 10.89 0.11
C TYR A 10 -18.31 9.67 -0.06
N PHE A 11 -17.43 9.39 0.91
CA PHE A 11 -16.76 8.10 1.03
C PHE A 11 -17.71 7.17 1.82
N PRO A 12 -18.36 6.16 1.20
CA PRO A 12 -19.08 5.16 1.96
C PRO A 12 -18.09 4.10 2.47
N VAL A 13 -17.95 4.00 3.78
CA VAL A 13 -17.43 2.78 4.43
C VAL A 13 -18.55 1.74 4.32
N ARG A 14 -18.43 0.82 3.37
CA ARG A 14 -19.44 -0.21 3.13
C ARG A 14 -18.95 -1.53 3.73
N CYS A 15 -19.38 -1.81 4.95
CA CYS A 15 -19.33 -3.14 5.54
C CYS A 15 -20.28 -4.03 4.73
N TYR A 16 -19.77 -5.10 4.14
CA TYR A 16 -20.61 -6.13 3.50
C TYR A 16 -20.56 -7.40 4.34
N THR A 17 -21.66 -7.64 5.04
CA THR A 17 -22.07 -8.96 5.51
C THR A 17 -22.55 -9.76 4.28
N GLY A 18 -21.98 -10.94 4.06
CA GLY A 18 -22.20 -11.73 2.85
C GLY A 18 -23.57 -12.41 2.75
N SER A 19 -23.93 -12.83 1.53
CA SER A 19 -24.04 -14.24 1.12
C SER A 19 -24.86 -14.41 -0.17
N LEU A 20 -24.52 -15.49 -0.90
CA LEU A 20 -25.20 -16.13 -2.04
C LEU A 20 -25.20 -15.37 -3.38
N GLN A 21 -24.31 -15.73 -4.32
CA GLN A 21 -24.28 -16.91 -5.21
C GLN A 21 -24.98 -16.66 -6.56
N TYR A 22 -24.27 -17.10 -7.61
CA TYR A 22 -24.65 -17.32 -9.01
C TYR A 22 -24.38 -16.22 -10.07
N LEU A 23 -23.84 -16.70 -11.20
CA LEU A 23 -23.28 -16.05 -12.40
C LEU A 23 -21.91 -15.38 -12.20
N GLN A 24 -20.80 -15.90 -12.74
CA GLN A 24 -20.61 -16.28 -14.14
C GLN A 24 -19.49 -17.33 -14.26
N LYS A 25 -19.85 -18.55 -14.71
CA LYS A 25 -18.91 -19.44 -15.40
C LYS A 25 -18.76 -18.91 -16.82
N ALA A 26 -17.63 -18.31 -17.16
CA ALA A 26 -17.06 -18.26 -18.52
C ALA A 26 -15.90 -17.25 -18.52
N LEU A 27 -14.68 -17.73 -18.29
CA LEU A 27 -13.43 -17.27 -18.90
C LEU A 27 -12.28 -18.04 -18.22
N ALA A 28 -12.13 -19.29 -18.66
CA ALA A 28 -10.90 -20.03 -18.47
C ALA A 28 -9.86 -19.50 -19.47
N SER A 29 -8.88 -18.75 -18.95
CA SER A 29 -7.47 -18.73 -19.39
C SER A 29 -6.80 -17.44 -18.88
N SER A 30 -5.66 -17.59 -18.21
CA SER A 30 -4.65 -16.54 -17.92
C SER A 30 -4.90 -15.50 -16.80
N VAL A 31 -5.63 -15.82 -15.73
CA VAL A 31 -5.56 -15.00 -14.50
C VAL A 31 -5.39 -15.93 -13.31
N GLY A 32 -4.23 -15.86 -12.67
CA GLY A 32 -3.98 -16.51 -11.39
C GLY A 32 -4.94 -15.96 -10.35
N VAL A 33 -6.03 -16.69 -10.11
CA VAL A 33 -6.95 -16.43 -9.01
C VAL A 33 -6.22 -16.83 -7.73
N PHE A 34 -5.95 -15.84 -6.87
CA PHE A 34 -5.40 -16.05 -5.54
C PHE A 34 -6.46 -16.76 -4.68
N ASN A 35 -6.43 -18.09 -4.65
CA ASN A 35 -7.35 -18.88 -3.83
C ASN A 35 -7.02 -18.66 -2.35
N SER A 36 -7.95 -18.07 -1.62
CA SER A 36 -7.84 -17.78 -0.17
C SER A 36 -8.02 -19.05 0.71
N GLY A 37 -7.78 -20.25 0.16
CA GLY A 37 -8.25 -21.52 0.72
C GLY A 37 -7.18 -22.49 1.22
N ASP A 38 -5.89 -22.19 1.10
CA ASP A 38 -4.82 -23.18 1.36
C ASP A 38 -4.06 -22.98 2.71
N TYR A 39 -4.60 -22.20 3.65
CA TYR A 39 -3.98 -21.88 4.95
C TYR A 39 -4.17 -22.96 6.05
N MET A 40 -4.18 -24.24 5.68
CA MET A 40 -3.90 -25.34 6.63
C MET A 40 -3.23 -26.51 5.90
N ARG A 41 -2.04 -26.28 5.35
CA ARG A 41 -1.18 -27.38 4.91
C ARG A 41 0.12 -27.39 5.71
N GLU A 42 0.32 -28.51 6.41
CA GLU A 42 1.65 -29.00 6.79
C GLU A 42 2.61 -28.77 5.62
N GLY A 43 3.81 -28.28 5.93
CA GLY A 43 4.81 -27.76 4.98
C GLY A 43 5.23 -28.76 3.89
N SER A 44 4.37 -28.96 2.90
CA SER A 44 4.69 -29.66 1.68
C SER A 44 5.44 -28.70 0.76
N GLU A 45 6.72 -28.98 0.52
CA GLU A 45 7.52 -28.25 -0.46
C GLU A 45 6.87 -28.40 -1.85
N ILE A 46 6.51 -27.27 -2.46
CA ILE A 46 5.94 -27.23 -3.80
C ILE A 46 7.12 -27.28 -4.78
N ASN A 47 7.12 -28.22 -5.73
CA ASN A 47 8.19 -28.36 -6.73
C ASN A 47 8.18 -27.28 -7.83
N GLU A 48 7.44 -26.18 -7.62
CA GLU A 48 7.38 -25.06 -8.56
C GLU A 48 8.52 -24.08 -8.29
N PRO A 49 9.14 -23.51 -9.34
CA PRO A 49 10.20 -22.52 -9.15
C PRO A 49 9.65 -21.25 -8.50
N ASP A 50 10.37 -20.71 -7.51
CA ASP A 50 9.97 -19.48 -6.84
C ASP A 50 10.05 -18.26 -7.77
N VAL A 51 9.19 -17.28 -7.51
CA VAL A 51 9.18 -15.99 -8.19
C VAL A 51 10.35 -15.16 -7.71
N LEU A 52 11.08 -14.52 -8.61
CA LEU A 52 12.17 -13.61 -8.25
C LEU A 52 11.76 -12.16 -8.45
N TYR A 53 12.13 -11.31 -7.51
CA TYR A 53 11.94 -9.86 -7.62
C TYR A 53 13.30 -9.17 -7.73
N LYS A 54 13.45 -8.35 -8.77
CA LYS A 54 14.65 -7.52 -8.96
C LYS A 54 14.79 -6.52 -7.83
N LYS A 55 13.70 -5.84 -7.52
CA LYS A 55 13.59 -4.89 -6.43
C LYS A 55 12.16 -4.78 -5.96
N LEU A 56 12.00 -4.45 -4.68
CA LEU A 56 10.73 -4.21 -4.04
C LEU A 56 10.78 -2.77 -3.50
N VAL A 57 9.91 -1.93 -4.04
CA VAL A 57 9.85 -0.50 -3.69
C VAL A 57 8.63 -0.30 -2.79
N ILE A 58 8.88 0.08 -1.54
CA ILE A 58 7.85 0.37 -0.55
C ILE A 58 7.83 1.86 -0.31
N THR A 59 6.67 2.48 -0.52
CA THR A 59 6.44 3.89 -0.21
C THR A 59 5.50 3.98 0.97
N VAL A 60 5.99 4.55 2.06
CA VAL A 60 5.22 4.76 3.29
C VAL A 60 4.87 6.25 3.41
N LYS A 61 3.59 6.54 3.62
CA LYS A 61 3.02 7.89 3.65
C LYS A 61 2.37 8.12 5.01
N GLY A 62 2.63 9.25 5.65
CA GLY A 62 2.04 9.55 6.96
C GLY A 62 1.95 11.05 7.24
N HIS A 63 1.18 11.41 8.25
CA HIS A 63 1.04 12.81 8.68
C HIS A 63 2.14 13.25 9.65
N GLU A 64 2.61 12.35 10.51
CA GLU A 64 3.64 12.63 11.52
C GLU A 64 5.01 12.09 11.08
N PRO A 65 6.05 12.95 10.94
CA PRO A 65 7.38 12.50 10.51
C PRO A 65 8.08 11.62 11.56
N MET A 66 7.81 11.82 12.85
CA MET A 66 8.47 11.03 13.90
C MET A 66 7.98 9.58 13.92
N VAL A 67 6.72 9.34 13.58
CA VAL A 67 6.17 7.99 13.41
C VAL A 67 6.87 7.28 12.26
N LEU A 68 7.06 7.97 11.13
CA LEU A 68 7.78 7.39 9.97
C LEU A 68 9.24 7.05 10.30
N LYS A 69 9.92 7.90 11.08
CA LYS A 69 11.30 7.65 11.52
C LYS A 69 11.42 6.46 12.48
N SER A 70 10.47 6.34 13.41
CA SER A 70 10.38 5.16 14.29
C SER A 70 10.16 3.89 13.46
N TYR A 71 9.25 3.95 12.48
CA TYR A 71 8.94 2.84 11.60
C TYR A 71 10.13 2.45 10.71
N GLU A 72 10.90 3.42 10.23
CA GLU A 72 12.16 3.18 9.51
C GLU A 72 13.16 2.38 10.35
N THR A 73 13.29 2.71 11.65
CA THR A 73 14.16 1.98 12.57
C THR A 73 13.70 0.54 12.77
N PHE A 74 12.39 0.33 12.89
CA PHE A 74 11.80 -1.01 12.95
C PHE A 74 12.08 -1.83 11.68
N VAL A 75 11.85 -1.27 10.49
CA VAL A 75 12.11 -1.97 9.22
C VAL A 75 13.59 -2.30 9.05
N LYS A 76 14.50 -1.41 9.47
CA LYS A 76 15.95 -1.68 9.49
C LYS A 76 16.28 -2.91 10.35
N GLN A 77 15.76 -2.97 11.57
CA GLN A 77 15.97 -4.13 12.46
C GLN A 77 15.43 -5.43 11.85
N VAL A 78 14.28 -5.39 11.17
CA VAL A 78 13.74 -6.57 10.47
C VAL A 78 14.68 -7.01 9.35
N CYS A 79 15.13 -6.07 8.52
CA CYS A 79 16.07 -6.38 7.44
C CYS A 79 17.41 -6.93 7.95
N ASP A 80 17.94 -6.39 9.05
CA ASP A 80 19.19 -6.88 9.67
C ASP A 80 19.05 -8.34 10.12
N ASN A 81 17.91 -8.70 10.74
CA ASN A 81 17.64 -10.07 11.18
C ASN A 81 17.41 -11.04 10.01
N LEU A 82 16.73 -10.60 8.94
CA LEU A 82 16.52 -11.41 7.74
C LEU A 82 17.73 -11.39 6.79
N SER A 83 18.80 -10.65 7.12
CA SER A 83 19.98 -10.46 6.26
C SER A 83 19.64 -9.91 4.87
N ILE A 84 18.68 -8.99 4.79
CA ILE A 84 18.21 -8.36 3.55
C ILE A 84 18.85 -6.97 3.42
N ALA A 85 19.38 -6.65 2.23
CA ALA A 85 19.91 -5.32 1.96
C ALA A 85 18.78 -4.29 1.78
N LEU A 86 18.73 -3.31 2.67
CA LEU A 86 17.73 -2.23 2.68
C LEU A 86 18.37 -0.87 2.35
N LYS A 87 17.75 -0.14 1.42
CA LYS A 87 18.02 1.29 1.18
C LYS A 87 16.83 2.10 1.67
N SER A 88 17.06 3.00 2.63
CA SER A 88 16.03 3.89 3.17
C SER A 88 16.30 5.34 2.75
N GLU A 89 15.31 5.99 2.16
CA GLU A 89 15.40 7.38 1.73
C GLU A 89 14.19 8.16 2.24
N THR A 90 14.45 9.31 2.88
CA THR A 90 13.39 10.21 3.33
C THR A 90 13.25 11.35 2.34
N ARG A 91 12.00 11.69 1.99
CA ARG A 91 11.77 12.89 1.16
C ARG A 91 12.03 14.16 1.98
N ASN A 92 12.91 15.04 1.51
CA ASN A 92 13.29 16.27 2.23
C ASN A 92 12.10 17.20 2.55
N ARG A 93 11.09 17.26 1.66
CA ARG A 93 9.93 18.14 1.81
C ARG A 93 8.62 17.35 1.74
N PRO A 94 7.68 17.57 2.67
CA PRO A 94 6.35 16.95 2.59
C PRO A 94 5.52 17.55 1.45
N THR A 95 4.51 16.80 1.02
CA THR A 95 3.44 17.31 0.16
C THR A 95 2.46 18.10 1.02
N PHE A 96 2.12 19.31 0.60
CA PHE A 96 1.18 20.20 1.29
C PHE A 96 -0.13 20.26 0.50
N PHE A 97 -1.24 19.97 1.16
CA PHE A 97 -2.57 20.21 0.63
C PHE A 97 -3.26 21.29 1.47
N ARG A 98 -3.51 22.46 0.87
CA ARG A 98 -4.01 23.65 1.58
C ARG A 98 -5.45 23.94 1.17
N LEU A 99 -6.27 24.27 2.16
CA LEU A 99 -7.67 24.64 1.98
C LEU A 99 -7.95 25.94 2.74
N SER A 100 -8.65 26.89 2.10
CA SER A 100 -9.17 28.07 2.78
C SER A 100 -10.69 27.96 2.93
N MET A 101 -11.16 28.07 4.16
CA MET A 101 -12.59 28.00 4.48
C MET A 101 -13.02 29.25 5.25
N ASN A 102 -14.28 29.66 5.09
CA ASN A 102 -14.81 30.74 5.91
C ASN A 102 -14.77 30.34 7.39
N LYS A 103 -14.47 31.30 8.26
CA LYS A 103 -14.48 31.06 9.71
C LYS A 103 -15.91 30.84 10.22
N SER A 104 -16.85 31.63 9.70
CA SER A 104 -18.28 31.52 10.00
C SER A 104 -18.96 30.52 9.05
N PRO A 105 -19.98 29.78 9.53
CA PRO A 105 -20.82 28.97 8.65
C PRO A 105 -21.59 29.80 7.61
N PHE A 106 -21.90 31.07 7.87
CA PHE A 106 -22.75 31.89 6.98
C PHE A 106 -22.27 33.35 6.82
N ILE A 107 -22.47 33.92 5.62
CA ILE A 107 -22.28 35.30 5.12
C ILE A 107 -20.89 35.96 5.27
N TYR A 108 -20.10 35.64 6.30
CA TYR A 108 -18.85 36.35 6.59
C TYR A 108 -17.65 35.84 5.76
N LYS A 109 -17.56 36.24 4.49
CA LYS A 109 -16.50 35.82 3.54
C LYS A 109 -15.12 36.41 3.81
N LYS A 110 -15.04 37.61 4.40
CA LYS A 110 -13.77 38.31 4.67
C LYS A 110 -12.89 37.59 5.70
N GLN A 111 -13.49 36.86 6.63
CA GLN A 111 -12.78 36.12 7.66
C GLN A 111 -12.63 34.65 7.23
N GLN A 112 -11.40 34.25 6.89
CA GLN A 112 -11.09 32.87 6.46
C GLN A 112 -10.08 32.22 7.41
N ARG A 113 -10.16 30.89 7.52
CA ARG A 113 -9.16 30.04 8.15
C ARG A 113 -8.45 29.24 7.06
N GLN A 114 -7.14 29.12 7.18
CA GLN A 114 -6.33 28.28 6.31
C GLN A 114 -6.03 26.97 7.04
N TYR A 115 -6.29 25.85 6.37
CA TYR A 115 -5.97 24.51 6.83
C TYR A 115 -4.92 23.92 5.91
N GLU A 116 -4.05 23.10 6.47
CA GLU A 116 -2.99 22.41 5.74
C GLU A 116 -2.92 20.95 6.19
N PHE A 117 -2.99 20.04 5.23
CA PHE A 117 -2.68 18.64 5.42
C PHE A 117 -1.27 18.40 4.90
N ARG A 118 -0.42 17.81 5.75
CA ARG A 118 0.96 17.45 5.43
C ARG A 118 1.05 15.97 5.22
N THR A 119 1.66 15.55 4.12
CA THR A 119 1.99 14.14 3.87
C THR A 119 3.50 14.02 3.73
N HIS A 120 4.09 13.30 4.68
CA HIS A 120 5.49 12.92 4.68
C HIS A 120 5.65 11.57 3.98
N TYR A 121 6.83 11.33 3.40
CA TYR A 121 7.12 10.15 2.61
C TYR A 121 8.44 9.54 3.08
N GLN A 122 8.42 8.23 3.26
CA GLN A 122 9.59 7.39 3.45
C GLN A 122 9.61 6.34 2.34
N TYR A 123 10.76 6.19 1.69
CA TYR A 123 10.97 5.20 0.65
C TYR A 123 11.90 4.12 1.15
N PHE A 124 11.52 2.87 0.94
CA PHE A 124 12.35 1.71 1.19
C PHE A 124 12.53 0.95 -0.12
N THR A 125 13.77 0.67 -0.47
CA THR A 125 14.10 -0.17 -1.61
C THR A 125 14.86 -1.38 -1.12
N VAL A 126 14.31 -2.55 -1.39
CA VAL A 126 14.96 -3.85 -1.15
C VAL A 126 15.34 -4.41 -2.51
N ASP A 127 16.61 -4.74 -2.70
CA ASP A 127 17.12 -5.30 -3.95
C ASP A 127 17.29 -6.83 -3.82
N HIS A 128 17.05 -7.56 -4.91
CA HIS A 128 17.27 -9.01 -5.04
C HIS A 128 16.59 -9.86 -3.94
N ILE A 129 15.29 -10.09 -4.07
CA ILE A 129 14.51 -10.88 -3.09
C ILE A 129 13.71 -11.98 -3.79
N THR A 130 13.56 -13.13 -3.12
CA THR A 130 12.71 -14.24 -3.58
C THR A 130 11.25 -14.00 -3.21
N GLY A 131 10.34 -14.74 -3.82
CA GLY A 131 8.89 -14.56 -3.67
C GLY A 131 8.44 -14.89 -2.26
N CYS A 132 8.82 -16.08 -1.78
CA CYS A 132 8.49 -16.53 -0.43
C CYS A 132 9.03 -15.58 0.66
N THR A 133 10.28 -15.11 0.50
CA THR A 133 10.90 -14.18 1.45
C THR A 133 10.19 -12.82 1.43
N ALA A 134 9.85 -12.32 0.24
CA ALA A 134 9.12 -11.06 0.10
C ALA A 134 7.74 -11.12 0.74
N ASP A 135 7.04 -12.25 0.64
CA ASP A 135 5.71 -12.40 1.22
C ASP A 135 5.77 -12.46 2.75
N VAL A 136 6.69 -13.23 3.35
CA VAL A 136 6.91 -13.24 4.80
C VAL A 136 7.34 -11.87 5.32
N PHE A 137 8.25 -11.21 4.61
CA PHE A 137 8.71 -9.88 4.94
C PHE A 137 7.57 -8.84 4.92
N LEU A 138 6.78 -8.83 3.84
CA LEU A 138 5.66 -7.92 3.70
C LEU A 138 4.56 -8.21 4.71
N GLU A 139 4.30 -9.48 5.03
CA GLU A 139 3.34 -9.86 6.04
C GLU A 139 3.70 -9.26 7.41
N TYR A 140 4.95 -9.44 7.85
CA TYR A 140 5.40 -8.94 9.14
C TYR A 140 5.35 -7.40 9.21
N ILE A 141 5.75 -6.73 8.13
CA ILE A 141 5.71 -5.27 8.03
C ILE A 141 4.26 -4.75 8.02
N GLN A 142 3.38 -5.36 7.23
CA GLN A 142 1.98 -4.96 7.12
C GLN A 142 1.21 -5.15 8.44
N ARG A 143 1.47 -6.24 9.17
CA ARG A 143 0.87 -6.50 10.48
C ARG A 143 1.21 -5.42 11.52
N ASN A 144 2.37 -4.80 11.39
CA ASN A 144 2.88 -3.80 12.32
C ASN A 144 2.82 -2.36 11.77
N LEU A 145 2.00 -2.12 10.74
CA LEU A 145 1.85 -0.77 10.18
C LEU A 145 1.11 0.14 11.19
N PRO A 146 1.69 1.29 11.57
CA PRO A 146 1.08 2.16 12.57
C PRO A 146 -0.15 2.90 12.02
N GLU A 147 -1.02 3.34 12.94
CA GLU A 147 -2.24 4.07 12.60
C GLU A 147 -1.96 5.39 11.88
N GLY A 148 -2.82 5.72 10.91
CA GLY A 148 -2.67 6.96 10.12
C GLY A 148 -1.47 6.96 9.17
N VAL A 149 -0.86 5.78 8.95
CA VAL A 149 0.17 5.56 7.94
C VAL A 149 -0.36 4.65 6.85
N ALA A 150 -0.14 5.05 5.59
CA ALA A 150 -0.50 4.27 4.42
C ALA A 150 0.76 3.73 3.75
N MET A 151 0.70 2.49 3.27
CA MET A 151 1.81 1.82 2.60
C MET A 151 1.42 1.42 1.18
N GLU A 152 2.30 1.71 0.23
CA GLU A 152 2.19 1.32 -1.17
C GLU A 152 3.39 0.43 -1.51
N VAL A 153 3.13 -0.72 -2.12
CA VAL A 153 4.16 -1.72 -2.43
C VAL A 153 4.18 -1.96 -3.94
N VAL A 154 5.33 -1.73 -4.55
CA VAL A 154 5.57 -2.01 -5.98
C VAL A 154 6.57 -3.15 -6.09
N LYS A 155 6.11 -4.29 -6.62
CA LYS A 155 6.92 -5.50 -6.83
C LYS A 155 7.44 -5.52 -8.27
N HIS A 156 8.76 -5.54 -8.48
CA HIS A 156 9.35 -5.68 -9.82
C HIS A 156 9.79 -7.13 -10.06
N ARG A 157 8.92 -7.91 -10.71
CA ARG A 157 9.14 -9.33 -11.01
C ARG A 157 10.18 -9.53 -12.12
N LEU A 158 11.05 -10.51 -11.94
CA LEU A 158 11.97 -11.00 -12.96
C LEU A 158 11.30 -12.12 -13.72
N GLU A 159 11.24 -11.97 -15.04
CA GLU A 159 10.70 -12.97 -15.96
C GLU A 159 11.72 -13.25 -17.05
N ARG A 160 11.70 -14.49 -17.54
CA ARG A 160 12.47 -14.86 -18.73
C ARG A 160 11.77 -14.32 -19.98
N LEU A 161 12.53 -14.18 -21.05
CA LEU A 161 11.92 -13.91 -22.35
C LEU A 161 10.99 -15.08 -22.70
N PRO A 162 9.80 -14.80 -23.25
CA PRO A 162 8.89 -15.85 -23.69
C PRO A 162 9.52 -16.66 -24.83
N GLU A 163 9.19 -17.95 -24.91
CA GLU A 163 9.76 -18.90 -25.89
C GLU A 163 9.43 -18.58 -27.36
N HIS A 164 8.47 -17.69 -27.59
CA HIS A 164 7.90 -17.40 -28.90
C HIS A 164 8.51 -16.16 -29.57
N LEU A 165 9.67 -15.70 -29.10
CA LEU A 165 10.45 -14.59 -29.67
C LEU A 165 11.75 -15.11 -30.25
#